data_AF-A0A938IGH9-F1
#
_entry.id   AF-A0A938IGH9-F1
#
_cell.length_a   1.000
_cell.length_b   1.000
_cell.length_c   1.000
_cell.angle_alpha   90.00
_cell.angle_beta   90.00
_cell.angle_gamma   90.00
#
_symmetry.space_group_name_H-M   'P 1'
#
loop_
_entity.id
_entity.type
_entity.pdbx_description
1 polymer ?
#
loop_
_entity_poly.entity_id
_entity_poly.type
_entity_poly.pdbx_seq_one_letter_code
_entity_poly.pdbx_strand_id
1 'polypeptide(L)'
;MAWGAGRSARAAALSVAGRSSAGQPLREGRSAARQPLLVRRGSTRLVPVSSATLDSAPAALDPDAGARERRACDRWACALLAVCAALLVHLAWATGPTYDEHFYIASGRAYWSSFDFGLNREHPPLLKLLAGLPLLFAPGVEFPAHWRDLMSYPSTFVYQLNGADLDRNLFLARLPLVVLTLGGALAVYTTARRLWSPRAGLVALVLFAFNPNVLAHGPLAALDMGIAVLVFASLKWQVALLSKPSWEGAFWAALWFGLANLAKSTALLLIPVYGVLALVAAARARSLRPLGWTLLSAVGGLSVFAAGYLFEAKSAWQVWGDTQYRTDLRRPGLLADAPAIAAVAREAGLAPEDAQRVGQAP
;
A
#
# COMPACT_ATOMS: atom_id res chain seq x y z
N MET A 1 -28.46 -23.49 -37.16
CA MET A 1 -29.61 -24.37 -36.85
C MET A 1 -30.20 -23.96 -35.50
N ALA A 2 -31.51 -24.06 -35.44
CA ALA A 2 -32.45 -23.45 -34.50
C ALA A 2 -32.68 -24.29 -33.21
N TRP A 3 -33.08 -23.59 -32.12
CA TRP A 3 -33.91 -24.03 -30.98
C TRP A 3 -33.30 -25.04 -29.97
N GLY A 4 -33.63 -25.06 -28.66
CA GLY A 4 -34.60 -24.37 -27.80
C GLY A 4 -34.21 -24.57 -26.31
N ALA A 5 -34.53 -23.62 -25.41
CA ALA A 5 -35.71 -23.58 -24.51
C ALA A 5 -35.54 -24.32 -23.16
N GLY A 6 -35.73 -23.62 -22.02
CA GLY A 6 -35.69 -24.26 -20.69
C GLY A 6 -35.82 -23.40 -19.41
N ARG A 7 -36.87 -22.57 -19.30
CA ARG A 7 -37.69 -22.24 -18.10
C ARG A 7 -37.09 -21.76 -16.75
N SER A 8 -37.30 -20.46 -16.49
CA SER A 8 -38.06 -19.80 -15.39
C SER A 8 -38.31 -20.48 -14.02
N ALA A 9 -38.06 -19.71 -12.94
CA ALA A 9 -38.87 -19.70 -11.71
C ALA A 9 -38.91 -18.29 -11.07
N ARG A 10 -40.10 -17.66 -11.05
CA ARG A 10 -40.45 -16.47 -10.26
C ARG A 10 -41.41 -16.93 -9.16
N ALA A 11 -41.12 -16.61 -7.91
CA ALA A 11 -42.01 -16.85 -6.78
C ALA A 11 -42.94 -15.64 -6.57
N ALA A 12 -44.25 -15.91 -6.54
CA ALA A 12 -45.32 -14.96 -6.28
C ALA A 12 -45.68 -14.95 -4.78
N ALA A 13 -45.90 -13.76 -4.23
CA ALA A 13 -46.41 -13.52 -2.89
C ALA A 13 -47.94 -13.68 -2.85
N LEU A 14 -48.43 -14.42 -1.87
CA LEU A 14 -49.86 -14.57 -1.56
C LEU A 14 -50.27 -13.52 -0.52
N SER A 15 -51.25 -12.69 -0.89
CA SER A 15 -51.97 -11.75 -0.03
C SER A 15 -53.38 -12.29 0.17
N VAL A 16 -53.75 -12.57 1.42
CA VAL A 16 -55.10 -12.97 1.83
C VAL A 16 -55.92 -11.72 2.14
N ALA A 17 -56.98 -11.50 1.36
CA ALA A 17 -58.00 -10.49 1.60
C ALA A 17 -59.24 -11.13 2.23
N GLY A 18 -59.67 -10.63 3.38
CA GLY A 18 -60.98 -10.89 3.96
C GLY A 18 -61.95 -9.76 3.60
N ARG A 19 -63.16 -10.11 3.15
CA ARG A 19 -64.30 -9.20 2.98
C ARG A 19 -65.35 -9.51 4.04
N SER A 20 -65.97 -8.48 4.60
CA SER A 20 -67.43 -8.45 4.78
C SER A 20 -67.96 -7.01 4.85
N SER A 21 -69.05 -6.80 4.11
CA SER A 21 -70.00 -5.67 4.09
C SER A 21 -70.78 -5.61 5.43
N ALA A 22 -71.55 -4.60 5.84
CA ALA A 22 -72.33 -3.55 5.19
C ALA A 22 -72.77 -2.52 6.26
N GLY A 23 -73.22 -1.32 5.87
CA GLY A 23 -74.05 -0.45 6.71
C GLY A 23 -73.77 1.06 6.61
N GLN A 24 -74.65 1.78 5.95
CA GLN A 24 -74.77 3.25 5.88
C GLN A 24 -76.25 3.60 6.24
N PRO A 25 -76.65 4.88 6.42
CA PRO A 25 -76.24 5.86 7.43
C PRO A 25 -77.49 6.47 8.15
N LEU A 26 -77.34 7.19 9.27
CA LEU A 26 -78.40 8.09 9.75
C LEU A 26 -77.84 9.40 10.33
N ARG A 27 -78.69 10.42 10.17
CA ARG A 27 -78.50 11.86 10.17
C ARG A 27 -78.70 12.50 11.56
N GLU A 28 -78.28 13.77 11.62
CA GLU A 28 -78.81 14.88 12.45
C GLU A 28 -78.34 15.08 13.90
N GLY A 29 -77.83 16.30 14.16
CA GLY A 29 -78.36 17.09 15.28
C GLY A 29 -77.39 17.92 16.13
N ARG A 30 -77.37 19.24 15.88
CA ARG A 30 -77.22 20.38 16.84
C ARG A 30 -75.81 20.63 17.44
N SER A 31 -75.13 21.71 17.06
CA SER A 31 -75.31 23.11 17.50
C SER A 31 -74.96 23.37 18.98
N ALA A 32 -73.83 24.03 19.21
CA ALA A 32 -73.64 24.93 20.34
C ALA A 32 -72.56 25.96 20.00
N ALA A 33 -73.02 27.19 19.74
CA ALA A 33 -72.23 28.38 19.53
C ALA A 33 -71.53 28.84 20.83
N ARG A 34 -70.28 29.27 20.74
CA ARG A 34 -69.69 30.28 21.64
C ARG A 34 -68.75 31.18 20.83
N GLN A 35 -69.18 32.42 20.66
CA GLN A 35 -68.36 33.55 20.19
C GLN A 35 -67.67 34.25 21.38
N PRO A 36 -66.66 35.10 21.13
CA PRO A 36 -65.43 35.13 21.90
C PRO A 36 -65.36 36.23 22.97
N LEU A 37 -64.49 36.03 23.96
CA LEU A 37 -64.06 37.03 24.92
C LEU A 37 -63.05 37.98 24.25
N LEU A 38 -63.43 39.26 24.18
CA LEU A 38 -62.56 40.39 23.87
C LEU A 38 -61.41 40.45 24.89
N VAL A 39 -60.16 40.34 24.42
CA VAL A 39 -58.98 40.81 25.16
C VAL A 39 -58.26 41.85 24.31
N ARG A 40 -57.86 42.89 25.02
CA ARG A 40 -57.50 44.24 24.58
C ARG A 40 -56.13 44.29 23.89
N ARG A 41 -56.08 45.09 22.81
CA ARG A 41 -54.95 45.47 21.96
C ARG A 41 -53.60 45.66 22.68
N GLY A 42 -52.60 44.89 22.25
CA GLY A 42 -51.19 45.28 22.26
C GLY A 42 -50.72 45.40 20.81
N SER A 43 -50.16 46.56 20.44
CA SER A 43 -49.74 46.88 19.08
C SER A 43 -48.44 46.17 18.70
N THR A 44 -48.54 45.09 17.94
CA THR A 44 -47.42 44.61 17.10
C THR A 44 -47.72 44.99 15.66
N ARG A 45 -46.97 45.96 15.13
CA ARG A 45 -46.93 46.21 13.68
C ARG A 45 -46.35 44.96 13.02
N LEU A 46 -47.21 44.16 12.41
CA LEU A 46 -46.80 43.14 11.45
C LEU A 46 -46.23 43.88 10.24
N VAL A 47 -44.90 43.85 10.09
CA VAL A 47 -44.24 44.23 8.84
C VAL A 47 -44.69 43.20 7.79
N PRO A 48 -45.31 43.60 6.67
CA PRO A 48 -45.63 42.66 5.62
C PRO A 48 -44.31 42.19 5.00
N VAL A 49 -43.92 40.94 5.29
CA VAL A 49 -42.88 40.27 4.53
C VAL A 49 -43.46 40.08 3.13
N SER A 50 -42.94 40.84 2.17
CA SER A 50 -43.27 40.70 0.76
C SER A 50 -43.11 39.23 0.36
N SER A 51 -44.20 38.61 -0.10
CA SER A 51 -44.22 37.24 -0.60
C SER A 51 -43.51 37.09 -1.96
N ALA A 52 -42.75 38.09 -2.40
CA ALA A 52 -42.15 38.16 -3.73
C ALA A 52 -40.79 37.45 -3.87
N THR A 53 -40.28 36.76 -2.85
CA THR A 53 -38.95 36.12 -2.93
C THR A 53 -38.93 34.61 -2.63
N LEU A 54 -40.08 33.93 -2.62
CA LEU A 54 -40.14 32.47 -2.36
C LEU A 54 -40.24 31.60 -3.63
N ASP A 55 -40.22 32.19 -4.83
CA ASP A 55 -40.33 31.46 -6.11
C ASP A 55 -39.00 31.30 -6.88
N SER A 56 -37.84 31.58 -6.28
CA SER A 56 -36.58 31.08 -6.84
C SER A 56 -36.41 29.63 -6.40
N ALA A 57 -36.98 28.70 -7.17
CA ALA A 57 -36.58 27.30 -7.11
C ALA A 57 -35.04 27.24 -7.09
N PRO A 58 -34.40 26.46 -6.19
CA PRO A 58 -32.95 26.36 -6.17
C PRO A 58 -32.52 25.95 -7.58
N ALA A 59 -31.71 26.81 -8.22
CA ALA A 59 -31.20 26.58 -9.56
C ALA A 59 -30.73 25.13 -9.64
N ALA A 60 -31.33 24.34 -10.56
CA ALA A 60 -31.02 22.94 -10.71
C ALA A 60 -29.50 22.78 -10.78
N LEU A 61 -28.91 22.14 -9.77
CA LEU A 61 -27.47 21.91 -9.70
C LEU A 61 -27.05 21.20 -10.98
N ASP A 62 -26.26 21.86 -11.81
CA ASP A 62 -25.79 21.32 -13.09
C ASP A 62 -25.07 19.97 -12.83
N PRO A 63 -25.66 18.83 -13.25
CA PRO A 63 -25.09 17.52 -12.99
C PRO A 63 -23.73 17.34 -13.69
N ASP A 64 -23.46 18.11 -14.75
CA ASP A 64 -22.20 18.07 -15.47
C ASP A 64 -21.09 18.86 -14.75
N ALA A 65 -21.43 19.78 -13.86
CA ALA A 65 -20.44 20.55 -13.09
C ALA A 65 -19.55 19.62 -12.24
N GLY A 66 -20.15 18.65 -11.56
CA GLY A 66 -19.40 17.66 -10.76
C GLY A 66 -18.55 16.72 -11.62
N ALA A 67 -19.01 16.38 -12.84
CA ALA A 67 -18.23 15.57 -13.76
C ALA A 67 -17.05 16.35 -14.36
N ARG A 68 -17.23 17.64 -14.68
CA ARG A 68 -16.16 18.54 -15.13
C ARG A 68 -15.09 18.74 -14.05
N GLU A 69 -15.49 18.93 -12.80
CA GLU A 69 -14.57 19.02 -11.67
C GLU A 69 -13.74 17.74 -11.50
N ARG A 70 -14.38 16.57 -11.52
CA ARG A 70 -13.70 15.28 -11.44
C ARG A 70 -12.65 15.12 -12.54
N ARG A 71 -13.02 15.42 -13.79
CA ARG A 71 -12.10 15.39 -14.93
C ARG A 71 -10.95 16.38 -14.78
N ALA A 72 -11.21 17.59 -14.29
CA ALA A 72 -10.18 18.57 -14.02
C ALA A 72 -9.20 18.09 -12.95
N CYS A 73 -9.71 17.53 -11.85
CA CYS A 73 -8.87 16.97 -10.79
C CYS A 73 -8.05 15.77 -11.29
N ASP A 74 -8.63 14.88 -12.08
CA ASP A 74 -7.90 13.74 -12.63
C ASP A 74 -6.76 14.19 -13.57
N ARG A 75 -6.95 15.25 -14.37
CA ARG A 75 -5.87 15.83 -15.17
C ARG A 75 -4.74 16.38 -14.30
N TRP A 76 -5.07 17.11 -13.23
CA TRP A 76 -4.06 17.60 -12.28
C TRP A 76 -3.36 16.47 -11.54
N ALA A 77 -4.08 15.40 -11.22
CA ALA A 77 -3.50 14.22 -10.60
C ALA A 77 -2.50 13.52 -11.55
N CYS A 78 -2.83 13.39 -12.84
CA CYS A 78 -1.90 12.91 -13.85
C CYS A 78 -0.63 13.77 -13.94
N ALA A 79 -0.78 15.10 -13.96
CA ALA A 79 0.35 16.02 -13.98
C ALA A 79 1.23 15.88 -12.72
N LEU A 80 0.63 15.80 -11.54
CA LEU A 80 1.34 15.60 -10.28
C LEU A 80 2.03 14.23 -10.19
N LEU A 81 1.41 13.17 -10.71
CA LEU A 81 2.04 11.85 -10.81
C LEU A 81 3.23 11.87 -11.76
N ALA A 82 3.15 12.61 -12.87
CA ALA A 82 4.28 12.79 -13.79
C ALA A 82 5.43 13.56 -13.12
N VAL A 83 5.13 14.60 -12.34
CA VAL A 83 6.15 15.31 -11.53
C VAL A 83 6.77 14.39 -10.48
N CYS A 84 5.95 13.63 -9.74
CA CYS A 84 6.43 12.65 -8.77
C CYS A 84 7.34 11.60 -9.43
N ALA A 85 6.95 11.10 -10.62
CA ALA A 85 7.75 10.15 -11.38
C ALA A 85 9.08 10.75 -11.82
N ALA A 86 9.08 11.99 -12.34
CA ALA A 86 10.30 12.68 -12.73
C ALA A 86 11.26 12.88 -11.53
N LEU A 87 10.73 13.27 -10.36
CA LEU A 87 11.51 13.42 -9.14
C LEU A 87 12.11 12.07 -8.69
N LEU A 88 11.29 11.02 -8.61
CA LEU A 88 11.75 9.69 -8.16
C LEU A 88 12.77 9.09 -9.12
N VAL A 89 12.55 9.19 -10.44
CA VAL A 89 13.50 8.71 -11.45
C VAL A 89 14.80 9.49 -11.40
N HIS A 90 14.73 10.83 -11.27
CA HIS A 90 15.92 11.64 -11.11
C HIS A 90 16.72 11.25 -9.86
N LEU A 91 16.05 11.08 -8.72
CA LEU A 91 16.70 10.67 -7.47
C LEU A 91 17.27 9.24 -7.55
N ALA A 92 16.58 8.33 -8.23
CA ALA A 92 17.08 6.98 -8.46
C ALA A 92 18.40 6.96 -9.23
N TRP A 93 18.62 7.92 -10.13
CA TRP A 93 19.86 8.08 -10.89
C TRP A 93 20.91 8.93 -10.16
N ALA A 94 20.51 10.03 -9.54
CA ALA A 94 21.42 11.06 -9.05
C ALA A 94 21.99 10.78 -7.65
N THR A 95 21.38 9.88 -6.87
CA THR A 95 21.84 9.55 -5.51
C THR A 95 22.76 8.34 -5.51
N GLY A 96 23.82 8.40 -4.68
CA GLY A 96 24.73 7.28 -4.47
C GLY A 96 24.08 6.09 -3.77
N PRO A 97 24.77 4.94 -3.67
CA PRO A 97 24.28 3.77 -2.97
C PRO A 97 24.14 4.01 -1.47
N THR A 98 23.13 3.40 -0.86
CA THR A 98 22.91 3.41 0.59
C THR A 98 23.23 2.05 1.23
N TYR A 99 23.24 2.01 2.56
CA TYR A 99 23.71 0.84 3.33
C TYR A 99 22.96 -0.45 2.98
N ASP A 100 21.64 -0.44 2.82
CA ASP A 100 20.90 -1.70 2.64
C ASP A 100 20.82 -2.17 1.17
N GLU A 101 21.04 -1.28 0.20
CA GLU A 101 20.74 -1.55 -1.20
C GLU A 101 21.57 -2.71 -1.76
N HIS A 102 22.85 -2.77 -1.43
CA HIS A 102 23.70 -3.84 -1.92
C HIS A 102 23.26 -5.22 -1.41
N PHE A 103 22.78 -5.32 -0.16
CA PHE A 103 22.19 -6.56 0.38
C PHE A 103 20.97 -7.00 -0.41
N TYR A 104 20.03 -6.09 -0.68
CA TYR A 104 18.77 -6.45 -1.32
C TYR A 104 18.88 -6.68 -2.82
N ILE A 105 19.71 -5.89 -3.51
CA ILE A 105 19.98 -6.06 -4.94
C ILE A 105 20.66 -7.42 -5.19
N ALA A 106 21.75 -7.71 -4.46
CA ALA A 106 22.49 -8.95 -4.61
C ALA A 106 21.62 -10.17 -4.25
N SER A 107 20.86 -10.08 -3.15
CA SER A 107 19.92 -11.13 -2.75
C SER A 107 18.86 -11.38 -3.82
N GLY A 108 18.23 -10.31 -4.32
CA GLY A 108 17.24 -10.38 -5.38
C GLY A 108 17.75 -11.07 -6.63
N ARG A 109 18.94 -10.67 -7.09
CA ARG A 109 19.57 -11.27 -8.27
C ARG A 109 19.90 -12.74 -8.06
N ALA A 110 20.36 -13.14 -6.88
CA ALA A 110 20.66 -14.53 -6.55
C ALA A 110 19.39 -15.39 -6.46
N TYR A 111 18.31 -14.86 -5.89
CA TYR A 111 17.05 -15.59 -5.73
C TYR A 111 16.41 -15.97 -7.06
N TRP A 112 16.56 -15.14 -8.10
CA TRP A 112 16.09 -15.49 -9.44
C TRP A 112 16.83 -16.67 -10.08
N SER A 113 18.05 -16.99 -9.62
CA SER A 113 18.84 -18.08 -10.17
C SER A 113 18.57 -19.43 -9.49
N SER A 114 18.34 -19.44 -8.17
CA SER A 114 18.23 -20.68 -7.39
C SER A 114 16.88 -20.86 -6.70
N PHE A 115 16.07 -19.79 -6.58
CA PHE A 115 14.94 -19.71 -5.64
C PHE A 115 15.30 -20.12 -4.20
N ASP A 116 16.58 -20.05 -3.83
CA ASP A 116 17.06 -20.29 -2.48
C ASP A 116 17.16 -18.95 -1.74
N PHE A 117 16.15 -18.69 -0.90
CA PHE A 117 16.01 -17.42 -0.16
C PHE A 117 16.94 -17.29 1.06
N GLY A 118 18.06 -18.02 1.08
CA GLY A 118 18.98 -18.12 2.21
C GLY A 118 19.96 -16.95 2.38
N LEU A 119 20.18 -16.13 1.33
CA LEU A 119 21.24 -15.10 1.33
C LEU A 119 20.96 -13.95 2.32
N ASN A 120 19.74 -13.44 2.33
CA ASN A 120 19.29 -12.47 3.31
C ASN A 120 17.96 -12.93 3.89
N ARG A 121 18.04 -13.65 5.02
CA ARG A 121 16.90 -14.30 5.71
C ARG A 121 16.08 -13.36 6.59
N GLU A 122 16.62 -12.19 6.91
CA GLU A 122 15.99 -11.22 7.82
C GLU A 122 14.63 -10.73 7.32
N HIS A 123 14.48 -10.66 6.00
CA HIS A 123 13.27 -10.17 5.35
C HIS A 123 12.78 -11.10 4.25
N PRO A 124 11.46 -11.19 4.05
CA PRO A 124 10.88 -11.95 2.94
C PRO A 124 11.28 -11.45 1.54
N PRO A 125 11.07 -12.24 0.47
CA PRO A 125 11.81 -12.07 -0.79
C PRO A 125 11.22 -11.07 -1.78
N LEU A 126 9.96 -10.63 -1.66
CA LEU A 126 9.24 -9.94 -2.75
C LEU A 126 9.97 -8.69 -3.26
N LEU A 127 10.31 -7.77 -2.37
CA LEU A 127 10.93 -6.50 -2.79
C LEU A 127 12.38 -6.70 -3.26
N LYS A 128 13.07 -7.72 -2.75
CA LYS A 128 14.40 -8.12 -3.23
C LYS A 128 14.30 -8.67 -4.65
N LEU A 129 13.36 -9.58 -4.90
CA LEU A 129 13.08 -10.11 -6.24
C LEU A 129 12.75 -8.98 -7.22
N LEU A 130 11.95 -7.99 -6.81
CA LEU A 130 11.68 -6.81 -7.63
C LEU A 130 12.98 -6.04 -7.93
N ALA A 131 13.81 -5.75 -6.93
CA ALA A 131 15.08 -5.04 -7.12
C ALA A 131 16.06 -5.82 -8.04
N GLY A 132 16.09 -7.14 -7.94
CA GLY A 132 16.99 -7.99 -8.74
C GLY A 132 16.49 -8.29 -10.17
N LEU A 133 15.20 -8.11 -10.44
CA LEU A 133 14.58 -8.50 -11.72
C LEU A 133 15.18 -7.77 -12.94
N PRO A 134 15.40 -6.44 -12.93
CA PRO A 134 16.01 -5.73 -14.06
C PRO A 134 17.43 -6.21 -14.37
N LEU A 135 18.17 -6.68 -13.35
CA LEU A 135 19.54 -7.17 -13.51
C LEU A 135 19.62 -8.56 -14.17
N LEU A 136 18.50 -9.23 -14.40
CA LEU A 136 18.45 -10.43 -15.26
C LEU A 136 18.67 -10.09 -16.73
N PHE A 137 18.35 -8.86 -17.13
CA PHE A 137 18.38 -8.40 -18.51
C PHE A 137 19.50 -7.38 -18.75
N ALA A 138 20.21 -6.96 -17.70
CA ALA A 138 21.32 -6.03 -17.80
C ALA A 138 22.57 -6.76 -18.34
N PRO A 139 23.25 -6.19 -19.37
CA PRO A 139 24.43 -6.82 -19.96
C PRO A 139 25.63 -6.76 -19.01
N GLY A 140 26.48 -7.79 -19.03
CA GLY A 140 27.73 -7.80 -18.25
C GLY A 140 27.54 -7.90 -16.74
N VAL A 141 26.34 -8.25 -16.25
CA VAL A 141 26.16 -8.51 -14.81
C VAL A 141 26.79 -9.86 -14.45
N GLU A 142 27.93 -9.80 -13.78
CA GLU A 142 28.70 -10.98 -13.34
C GLU A 142 28.15 -11.54 -12.04
N PHE A 143 28.17 -12.87 -11.93
CA PHE A 143 27.62 -13.60 -10.80
C PHE A 143 28.68 -14.52 -10.16
N PRO A 144 28.99 -14.39 -8.86
CA PRO A 144 29.92 -15.28 -8.18
C PRO A 144 29.48 -16.74 -8.23
N ALA A 145 30.44 -17.65 -8.36
CA ALA A 145 30.20 -19.09 -8.29
C ALA A 145 29.63 -19.55 -6.94
N HIS A 146 29.92 -18.83 -5.85
CA HIS A 146 29.47 -19.14 -4.49
C HIS A 146 28.81 -17.92 -3.86
N TRP A 147 27.47 -17.89 -3.83
CA TRP A 147 26.69 -16.75 -3.31
C TRP A 147 26.32 -16.86 -1.82
N ARG A 148 26.64 -17.97 -1.15
CA ARG A 148 26.22 -18.25 0.23
C ARG A 148 27.03 -17.55 1.33
N ASP A 149 27.98 -16.70 0.98
CA ASP A 149 28.69 -15.85 1.96
C ASP A 149 27.85 -14.61 2.30
N LEU A 150 27.05 -14.68 3.36
CA LEU A 150 26.04 -13.65 3.68
C LEU A 150 26.63 -12.23 3.87
N MET A 151 27.88 -12.12 4.33
CA MET A 151 28.48 -10.83 4.68
C MET A 151 29.23 -10.22 3.51
N SER A 152 30.06 -11.02 2.85
CA SER A 152 30.96 -10.47 1.83
C SER A 152 30.35 -10.48 0.44
N TYR A 153 29.41 -11.40 0.16
CA TYR A 153 28.85 -11.56 -1.18
C TYR A 153 28.15 -10.29 -1.67
N PRO A 154 27.25 -9.64 -0.90
CA PRO A 154 26.52 -8.49 -1.43
C PRO A 154 27.44 -7.34 -1.85
N SER A 155 28.46 -7.04 -1.05
CA SER A 155 29.46 -6.02 -1.36
C SER A 155 30.37 -6.42 -2.52
N THR A 156 30.79 -7.70 -2.58
CA THR A 156 31.58 -8.22 -3.70
C THR A 156 30.80 -8.14 -5.01
N PHE A 157 29.54 -8.56 -4.99
CA PHE A 157 28.66 -8.54 -6.16
C PHE A 157 28.48 -7.11 -6.68
N VAL A 158 28.07 -6.16 -5.83
CA VAL A 158 27.76 -4.80 -6.29
C VAL A 158 29.01 -3.98 -6.61
N TYR A 159 30.01 -3.97 -5.73
CA TYR A 159 31.12 -3.01 -5.82
C TYR A 159 32.36 -3.56 -6.49
N GLN A 160 32.63 -4.87 -6.41
CA GLN A 160 33.86 -5.46 -6.95
C GLN A 160 33.63 -6.03 -8.35
N LEU A 161 32.66 -6.93 -8.50
CA LEU A 161 32.38 -7.58 -9.78
C LEU A 161 31.60 -6.70 -10.75
N ASN A 162 30.60 -5.97 -10.24
CA ASN A 162 29.72 -5.14 -11.06
C ASN A 162 29.96 -3.64 -10.86
N GLY A 163 31.10 -3.27 -10.25
CA GLY A 163 31.45 -1.89 -9.92
C GLY A 163 31.65 -0.98 -11.15
N ALA A 164 32.11 -1.55 -12.27
CA ALA A 164 32.28 -0.80 -13.52
C ALA A 164 30.97 -0.25 -14.08
N ASP A 165 29.85 -0.94 -13.83
CA ASP A 165 28.50 -0.57 -14.26
C ASP A 165 27.60 -0.18 -13.06
N LEU A 166 28.20 0.26 -11.94
CA LEU A 166 27.49 0.48 -10.67
C LEU A 166 26.27 1.40 -10.83
N ASP A 167 26.45 2.59 -11.40
CA ASP A 167 25.38 3.58 -11.53
C ASP A 167 24.20 3.05 -12.35
N ARG A 168 24.50 2.36 -13.46
CA ARG A 168 23.50 1.73 -14.31
C ARG A 168 22.75 0.64 -13.56
N ASN A 169 23.47 -0.28 -12.92
CA ASN A 169 22.88 -1.43 -12.24
C ASN A 169 22.06 -0.99 -11.02
N LEU A 170 22.55 -0.02 -10.26
CA LEU A 170 21.83 0.59 -9.14
C LEU A 170 20.55 1.26 -9.61
N PHE A 171 20.63 2.10 -10.65
CA PHE A 171 19.44 2.74 -11.23
C PHE A 171 18.41 1.72 -11.71
N LEU A 172 18.82 0.69 -12.46
CA LEU A 172 17.93 -0.35 -12.94
C LEU A 172 17.24 -1.07 -11.77
N ALA A 173 17.99 -1.43 -10.73
CA ALA A 173 17.43 -2.10 -9.56
C ALA A 173 16.43 -1.24 -8.76
N ARG A 174 16.55 0.08 -8.84
CA ARG A 174 15.66 1.05 -8.20
C ARG A 174 14.32 1.24 -8.95
N LEU A 175 14.29 1.06 -10.27
CA LEU A 175 13.10 1.34 -11.09
C LEU A 175 11.81 0.60 -10.66
N PRO A 176 11.84 -0.69 -10.30
CA PRO A 176 10.62 -1.38 -9.82
C PRO A 176 10.07 -0.78 -8.52
N LEU A 177 10.94 -0.25 -7.65
CA LEU A 177 10.56 0.38 -6.40
C LEU A 177 10.01 1.79 -6.64
N VAL A 178 10.55 2.52 -7.63
CA VAL A 178 9.96 3.77 -8.12
C VAL A 178 8.52 3.53 -8.61
N VAL A 179 8.31 2.50 -9.43
CA VAL A 179 6.97 2.14 -9.93
C VAL A 179 6.03 1.79 -8.78
N LEU A 180 6.50 1.03 -7.80
CA LEU A 180 5.72 0.67 -6.61
C LEU A 180 5.35 1.93 -5.80
N THR A 181 6.27 2.88 -5.61
CA THR A 181 6.04 4.15 -4.94
C THR A 181 5.01 5.01 -5.68
N LEU A 182 5.06 5.05 -7.02
CA LEU A 182 4.04 5.72 -7.85
C LEU A 182 2.67 5.05 -7.73
N GLY A 183 2.64 3.72 -7.64
CA GLY A 183 1.43 2.96 -7.28
C GLY A 183 0.87 3.39 -5.93
N GLY A 184 1.74 3.63 -4.95
CA GLY A 184 1.41 4.23 -3.65
C GLY A 184 0.78 5.62 -3.77
N ALA A 185 1.39 6.51 -4.56
CA ALA A 185 0.86 7.86 -4.81
C ALA A 185 -0.56 7.81 -5.40
N LEU A 186 -0.77 6.95 -6.40
CA LEU A 186 -2.09 6.73 -7.00
C LEU A 186 -3.08 6.12 -6.00
N ALA A 187 -2.63 5.18 -5.17
CA ALA A 187 -3.46 4.58 -4.14
C ALA A 187 -3.93 5.61 -3.11
N VAL A 188 -3.06 6.53 -2.67
CA VAL A 188 -3.41 7.64 -1.77
C VAL A 188 -4.41 8.58 -2.43
N TYR A 189 -4.13 9.04 -3.65
CA TYR A 189 -5.04 9.91 -4.43
C TYR A 189 -6.45 9.31 -4.52
N THR A 190 -6.54 8.07 -5.02
CA THR A 190 -7.83 7.40 -5.25
C THR A 190 -8.58 7.13 -3.96
N THR A 191 -7.87 6.90 -2.85
CA THR A 191 -8.47 6.66 -1.54
C THR A 191 -9.02 7.96 -0.96
N ALA A 192 -8.24 9.04 -0.93
CA ALA A 192 -8.69 10.33 -0.44
C ALA A 192 -9.82 10.92 -1.30
N ARG A 193 -9.75 10.73 -2.63
CA ARG A 193 -10.82 11.09 -3.56
C ARG A 193 -12.15 10.40 -3.22
N ARG A 194 -12.09 9.11 -2.87
CA ARG A 194 -13.28 8.30 -2.55
C ARG A 194 -13.84 8.62 -1.16
N LEU A 195 -12.99 8.92 -0.18
CA LEU A 195 -13.41 9.18 1.20
C LEU A 195 -14.00 10.58 1.39
N TRP A 196 -13.47 11.58 0.69
CA TRP A 196 -13.83 12.98 0.92
C TRP A 196 -14.30 13.69 -0.37
N SER A 197 -13.40 13.95 -1.31
CA SER A 197 -13.71 14.66 -2.56
C SER A 197 -12.55 14.62 -3.56
N PRO A 198 -12.78 14.92 -4.86
CA PRO A 198 -11.71 15.07 -5.86
C PRO A 198 -10.58 16.01 -5.42
N ARG A 199 -10.91 17.14 -4.80
CA ARG A 199 -9.92 18.11 -4.28
C ARG A 199 -9.12 17.54 -3.12
N ALA A 200 -9.75 16.82 -2.19
CA ALA A 200 -9.05 16.15 -1.11
C ALA A 200 -8.07 15.10 -1.64
N GLY A 201 -8.44 14.41 -2.72
CA GLY A 201 -7.53 13.54 -3.47
C GLY A 201 -6.26 14.28 -3.92
N LEU A 202 -6.41 15.43 -4.57
CA LEU A 202 -5.28 16.26 -5.02
C LEU A 202 -4.40 16.71 -3.87
N VAL A 203 -5.00 17.20 -2.77
CA VAL A 203 -4.23 17.62 -1.58
C VAL A 203 -3.42 16.45 -1.03
N ALA A 204 -4.02 15.26 -0.90
CA ALA A 204 -3.31 14.08 -0.43
C ALA A 204 -2.16 13.67 -1.38
N LEU A 205 -2.36 13.78 -2.70
CA LEU A 205 -1.34 13.49 -3.69
C LEU A 205 -0.17 14.50 -3.63
N VAL A 206 -0.46 15.79 -3.45
CA VAL A 206 0.57 16.83 -3.23
C VAL A 206 1.37 16.50 -1.97
N LEU A 207 0.69 16.23 -0.85
CA LEU A 207 1.36 15.88 0.40
C LEU A 207 2.22 14.62 0.27
N PHE A 208 1.81 13.63 -0.51
CA PHE A 208 2.59 12.42 -0.76
C PHE A 208 3.79 12.69 -1.68
N ALA A 209 3.57 13.35 -2.82
CA ALA A 209 4.60 13.56 -3.85
C ALA A 209 5.72 14.49 -3.40
N PHE A 210 5.43 15.43 -2.49
CA PHE A 210 6.41 16.35 -1.92
C PHE A 210 6.81 15.99 -0.48
N ASN A 211 6.47 14.79 -0.01
CA ASN A 211 6.92 14.33 1.30
C ASN A 211 8.43 14.00 1.24
N PRO A 212 9.27 14.57 2.12
CA PRO A 212 10.71 14.32 2.09
C PRO A 212 11.07 12.86 2.35
N ASN A 213 10.31 12.13 3.19
CA ASN A 213 10.56 10.71 3.45
C ASN A 213 10.18 9.85 2.23
N VAL A 214 9.12 10.20 1.52
CA VAL A 214 8.74 9.49 0.28
C VAL A 214 9.78 9.72 -0.80
N LEU A 215 10.28 10.95 -0.96
CA LEU A 215 11.32 11.24 -1.94
C LEU A 215 12.66 10.60 -1.56
N ALA A 216 13.00 10.54 -0.27
CA ALA A 216 14.23 9.91 0.20
C ALA A 216 14.21 8.38 0.07
N HIS A 217 13.10 7.72 0.43
CA HIS A 217 13.03 6.26 0.47
C HIS A 217 12.35 5.62 -0.75
N GLY A 218 11.56 6.38 -1.51
CA GLY A 218 10.81 5.88 -2.65
C GLY A 218 11.61 5.41 -3.86
N PRO A 219 12.77 6.01 -4.18
CA PRO A 219 13.59 5.52 -5.28
C PRO A 219 14.55 4.40 -4.86
N LEU A 220 14.86 4.24 -3.57
CA LEU A 220 15.90 3.30 -3.13
C LEU A 220 15.49 1.85 -3.38
N ALA A 221 16.47 1.00 -3.67
CA ALA A 221 16.32 -0.45 -3.69
C ALA A 221 16.28 -1.02 -2.26
N ALA A 222 15.46 -0.39 -1.40
CA ALA A 222 15.24 -0.70 0.00
C ALA A 222 13.80 -1.23 0.22
N LEU A 223 13.51 -1.71 1.42
CA LEU A 223 12.23 -2.35 1.71
C LEU A 223 11.16 -1.38 2.22
N ASP A 224 11.54 -0.24 2.78
CA ASP A 224 10.66 0.59 3.61
C ASP A 224 9.53 1.27 2.86
N MET A 225 9.81 1.90 1.71
CA MET A 225 8.74 2.50 0.92
C MET A 225 7.84 1.42 0.30
N GLY A 226 8.43 0.33 -0.19
CA GLY A 226 7.66 -0.78 -0.76
C GLY A 226 6.70 -1.40 0.25
N ILE A 227 7.16 -1.68 1.48
CA ILE A 227 6.27 -2.20 2.54
C ILE A 227 5.20 -1.19 2.93
N ALA A 228 5.52 0.11 3.00
CA ALA A 228 4.54 1.14 3.32
C ALA A 228 3.37 1.16 2.31
N VAL A 229 3.67 1.05 1.00
CA VAL A 229 2.65 0.96 -0.05
C VAL A 229 1.81 -0.30 0.10
N LEU A 230 2.43 -1.46 0.33
CA LEU A 230 1.74 -2.74 0.43
C LEU A 230 0.86 -2.83 1.69
N VAL A 231 1.34 -2.32 2.83
CA VAL A 231 0.57 -2.19 4.07
C VAL A 231 -0.62 -1.26 3.87
N PHE A 232 -0.43 -0.10 3.22
CA PHE A 232 -1.53 0.81 2.91
C PHE A 232 -2.59 0.14 2.01
N ALA A 233 -2.16 -0.58 0.97
CA ALA A 233 -3.05 -1.31 0.08
C ALA A 233 -3.83 -2.41 0.82
N SER A 234 -3.15 -3.18 1.68
CA SER A 234 -3.74 -4.22 2.53
C SER A 234 -4.83 -3.63 3.42
N LEU A 235 -4.55 -2.55 4.15
CA LEU A 235 -5.53 -1.89 5.02
C LEU A 235 -6.70 -1.29 4.24
N LYS A 236 -6.44 -0.65 3.10
CA LYS A 236 -7.47 -0.11 2.22
C LYS A 236 -8.48 -1.19 1.82
N TRP A 237 -8.00 -2.34 1.36
CA TRP A 237 -8.86 -3.43 0.93
C TRP A 237 -9.54 -4.16 2.09
N GLN A 238 -8.87 -4.30 3.24
CA GLN A 238 -9.49 -4.85 4.44
C GLN A 238 -10.66 -3.99 4.92
N VAL A 239 -10.46 -2.67 5.01
CA VAL A 239 -11.53 -1.75 5.39
C VAL A 239 -12.68 -1.79 4.37
N ALA A 240 -12.37 -1.88 3.07
CA ALA A 240 -13.39 -2.03 2.03
C ALA A 240 -14.19 -3.33 2.17
N LEU A 241 -13.52 -4.46 2.42
CA LEU A 241 -14.14 -5.76 2.66
C LEU A 241 -15.07 -5.73 3.87
N LEU A 242 -14.61 -5.17 4.99
CA LEU A 242 -15.42 -5.09 6.21
C LEU A 242 -16.63 -4.16 6.07
N SER A 243 -16.52 -3.14 5.22
CA SER A 243 -17.62 -2.20 4.95
C SER A 243 -18.67 -2.79 3.99
N LYS A 244 -18.23 -3.51 2.96
CA LYS A 244 -19.09 -4.15 1.96
C LYS A 244 -18.53 -5.53 1.61
N PRO A 245 -18.92 -6.58 2.37
CA PRO A 245 -18.37 -7.90 2.16
C PRO A 245 -18.67 -8.45 0.77
N SER A 246 -17.62 -8.89 0.08
CA SER A 246 -17.70 -9.50 -1.25
C SER A 246 -16.52 -10.43 -1.47
N TRP A 247 -16.69 -11.42 -2.36
CA TRP A 247 -15.61 -12.34 -2.75
C TRP A 247 -14.45 -11.62 -3.43
N GLU A 248 -14.75 -10.64 -4.28
CA GLU A 248 -13.73 -9.78 -4.90
C GLU A 248 -12.94 -8.99 -3.85
N GLY A 249 -13.63 -8.39 -2.87
CA GLY A 249 -12.97 -7.68 -1.77
C GLY A 249 -12.10 -8.61 -0.92
N ALA A 250 -12.55 -9.85 -0.69
CA ALA A 250 -11.80 -10.85 0.06
C ALA A 250 -10.54 -11.28 -0.69
N PHE A 251 -10.64 -11.48 -2.01
CA PHE A 251 -9.49 -11.77 -2.86
C PHE A 251 -8.43 -10.66 -2.79
N TRP A 252 -8.82 -9.39 -2.98
CA TRP A 252 -7.86 -8.29 -2.93
C TRP A 252 -7.29 -8.08 -1.52
N ALA A 253 -8.11 -8.19 -0.47
CA ALA A 253 -7.63 -8.09 0.90
C ALA A 253 -6.61 -9.20 1.23
N ALA A 254 -6.86 -10.43 0.77
CA ALA A 254 -5.92 -11.55 0.90
C ALA A 254 -4.63 -11.31 0.11
N LEU A 255 -4.74 -10.90 -1.16
CA LEU A 255 -3.60 -10.65 -2.03
C LEU A 255 -2.65 -9.62 -1.41
N TRP A 256 -3.16 -8.45 -1.04
CA TRP A 256 -2.33 -7.39 -0.49
C TRP A 256 -1.79 -7.71 0.91
N PHE A 257 -2.55 -8.44 1.73
CA PHE A 257 -2.04 -8.95 3.02
C PHE A 257 -0.85 -9.89 2.82
N GLY A 258 -0.97 -10.85 1.88
CA GLY A 258 0.12 -11.79 1.56
C GLY A 258 1.33 -11.09 0.96
N LEU A 259 1.13 -10.18 0.00
CA LEU A 259 2.21 -9.41 -0.61
C LEU A 259 2.94 -8.52 0.41
N ALA A 260 2.21 -7.88 1.34
CA ALA A 260 2.83 -7.12 2.41
C ALA A 260 3.72 -8.01 3.31
N ASN A 261 3.21 -9.18 3.71
CA ASN A 261 4.01 -10.14 4.48
C ASN A 261 5.19 -10.71 3.68
N LEU A 262 5.11 -10.78 2.36
CA LEU A 262 6.23 -11.16 1.49
C LEU A 262 7.25 -10.04 1.26
N ALA A 263 6.95 -8.80 1.65
CA ALA A 263 7.83 -7.66 1.47
C ALA A 263 8.74 -7.39 2.68
N LYS A 264 8.22 -7.46 3.90
CA LYS A 264 8.99 -7.25 5.14
C LYS A 264 8.29 -7.89 6.33
N SER A 265 9.07 -8.43 7.28
CA SER A 265 8.54 -9.07 8.50
C SER A 265 7.70 -8.13 9.38
N THR A 266 7.93 -6.82 9.31
CA THR A 266 7.10 -5.81 10.01
C THR A 266 5.62 -5.87 9.62
N ALA A 267 5.26 -6.39 8.43
CA ALA A 267 3.85 -6.59 8.06
C ALA A 267 3.12 -7.64 8.90
N LEU A 268 3.80 -8.43 9.74
CA LEU A 268 3.13 -9.27 10.74
C LEU A 268 2.26 -8.45 11.70
N LEU A 269 2.54 -7.15 11.88
CA LEU A 269 1.67 -6.22 12.62
C LEU A 269 0.28 -6.07 11.99
N LEU A 270 0.09 -6.43 10.72
CA LEU A 270 -1.23 -6.49 10.10
C LEU A 270 -2.14 -7.52 10.76
N ILE A 271 -1.60 -8.57 11.39
CA ILE A 271 -2.40 -9.61 12.07
C ILE A 271 -3.23 -8.99 13.22
N PRO A 272 -2.62 -8.35 14.24
CA PRO A 272 -3.41 -7.71 15.30
C PRO A 272 -4.26 -6.55 14.77
N VAL A 273 -3.79 -5.81 13.76
CA VAL A 273 -4.58 -4.71 13.16
C VAL A 273 -5.85 -5.24 12.47
N TYR A 274 -5.74 -6.30 11.68
CA TYR A 274 -6.89 -6.97 11.06
C TYR A 274 -7.87 -7.48 12.13
N GLY A 275 -7.35 -8.08 13.20
CA GLY A 275 -8.14 -8.53 14.34
C GLY A 275 -8.94 -7.39 14.97
N VAL A 276 -8.29 -6.26 15.28
CA VAL A 276 -8.96 -5.08 15.85
C VAL A 276 -10.01 -4.51 14.90
N LEU A 277 -9.67 -4.35 13.61
CA LEU A 277 -10.63 -3.86 12.60
C LEU A 277 -11.86 -4.78 12.50
N ALA A 278 -11.64 -6.10 12.52
CA ALA A 278 -12.70 -7.09 12.47
C ALA A 278 -13.59 -7.06 13.72
N LEU A 279 -12.99 -6.92 14.91
CA LEU A 279 -13.72 -6.79 16.18
C LEU A 279 -14.57 -5.51 16.22
N VAL A 280 -14.00 -4.38 15.80
CA VAL A 280 -14.74 -3.10 15.70
C VAL A 280 -15.90 -3.23 14.70
N ALA A 281 -15.67 -3.85 13.54
CA ALA A 281 -16.70 -4.08 12.54
C ALA A 281 -17.80 -5.04 13.07
N ALA A 282 -17.41 -6.11 13.77
CA ALA A 282 -18.32 -7.07 14.36
C ALA A 282 -19.20 -6.44 15.45
N ALA A 283 -18.62 -5.60 16.31
CA ALA A 283 -19.33 -4.86 17.33
C ALA A 283 -20.34 -3.88 16.72
N ARG A 284 -19.94 -3.12 15.68
CA ARG A 284 -20.83 -2.17 14.97
C ARG A 284 -21.96 -2.88 14.23
N ALA A 285 -21.68 -4.03 13.62
CA ALA A 285 -22.68 -4.83 12.90
C ALA A 285 -23.51 -5.74 13.81
N ARG A 286 -23.16 -5.86 15.11
CA ARG A 286 -23.70 -6.86 16.04
C ARG A 286 -23.73 -8.27 15.43
N SER A 287 -22.66 -8.64 14.75
CA SER A 287 -22.56 -9.88 13.98
C SER A 287 -21.11 -10.39 13.94
N LEU A 288 -20.92 -11.70 13.98
CA LEU A 288 -19.59 -12.32 13.84
C LEU A 288 -19.12 -12.46 12.39
N ARG A 289 -19.97 -12.10 11.40
CA ARG A 289 -19.62 -12.18 9.97
C ARG A 289 -18.31 -11.47 9.60
N PRO A 290 -17.99 -10.26 10.12
CA PRO A 290 -16.73 -9.58 9.81
C PRO A 290 -15.48 -10.36 10.26
N LEU A 291 -15.57 -11.14 11.34
CA LEU A 291 -14.49 -12.03 11.77
C LEU A 291 -14.26 -13.15 10.74
N GLY A 292 -15.33 -13.74 10.22
CA GLY A 292 -15.25 -14.77 9.18
C GLY A 292 -14.61 -14.26 7.88
N TRP A 293 -14.99 -13.06 7.42
CA TRP A 293 -14.36 -12.43 6.24
C TRP A 293 -12.90 -12.09 6.47
N THR A 294 -12.56 -11.63 7.67
CA THR A 294 -11.16 -11.35 8.05
C THR A 294 -10.35 -12.63 8.08
N LEU A 295 -10.86 -13.70 8.70
CA LEU A 295 -10.21 -15.00 8.71
C LEU A 295 -9.99 -15.54 7.30
N LEU A 296 -11.00 -15.47 6.43
CA LEU A 296 -10.89 -15.86 5.03
C LEU A 296 -9.77 -15.08 4.32
N SER A 297 -9.75 -13.75 4.48
CA SER A 297 -8.71 -12.93 3.86
C SER A 297 -7.31 -13.19 4.42
N ALA A 298 -7.20 -13.45 5.73
CA ALA A 298 -5.93 -13.76 6.38
C ALA A 298 -5.39 -15.12 5.93
N VAL A 299 -6.23 -16.15 5.90
CA VAL A 299 -5.86 -17.49 5.39
C VAL A 299 -5.48 -17.40 3.90
N GLY A 300 -6.26 -16.71 3.08
CA GLY A 300 -5.92 -16.51 1.67
C GLY A 300 -4.60 -15.75 1.50
N GLY A 301 -4.33 -14.75 2.34
CA GLY A 301 -3.08 -14.01 2.31
C GLY A 301 -1.89 -14.83 2.81
N LEU A 302 -2.08 -15.72 3.79
CA LEU A 302 -1.07 -16.72 4.17
C LEU A 302 -0.79 -17.69 3.01
N SER A 303 -1.78 -18.04 2.19
CA SER A 303 -1.56 -18.84 0.98
C SER A 303 -0.73 -18.08 -0.06
N VAL A 304 -0.96 -16.77 -0.25
CA VAL A 304 -0.12 -15.93 -1.12
C VAL A 304 1.30 -15.85 -0.58
N PHE A 305 1.47 -15.67 0.73
CA PHE A 305 2.77 -15.71 1.38
C PHE A 305 3.48 -17.05 1.16
N ALA A 306 2.80 -18.17 1.41
CA ALA A 306 3.35 -19.49 1.18
C ALA A 306 3.72 -19.70 -0.30
N ALA A 307 2.88 -19.27 -1.24
CA ALA A 307 3.14 -19.35 -2.67
C ALA A 307 4.38 -18.53 -3.09
N GLY A 308 4.64 -17.38 -2.45
CA GLY A 308 5.86 -16.60 -2.67
C GLY A 308 7.14 -17.32 -2.23
N TYR A 309 7.02 -18.28 -1.33
CA TYR A 309 8.08 -19.23 -0.94
C TYR A 309 7.96 -20.58 -1.66
N LEU A 310 7.15 -20.68 -2.72
CA LEU A 310 6.90 -21.94 -3.46
C LEU A 310 6.37 -23.08 -2.58
N PHE A 311 5.65 -22.74 -1.50
CA PHE A 311 5.22 -23.66 -0.44
C PHE A 311 6.37 -24.41 0.24
N GLU A 312 7.60 -23.92 0.11
CA GLU A 312 8.76 -24.45 0.80
C GLU A 312 8.66 -24.12 2.31
N ALA A 313 8.73 -25.15 3.14
CA ALA A 313 8.73 -25.03 4.59
C ALA A 313 10.05 -25.57 5.14
N LYS A 314 10.92 -24.67 5.62
CA LYS A 314 12.16 -25.02 6.32
C LYS A 314 11.96 -24.84 7.82
N SER A 315 12.44 -25.79 8.60
CA SER A 315 12.47 -25.64 10.05
C SER A 315 13.43 -24.54 10.46
N ALA A 316 13.23 -23.95 11.64
CA ALA A 316 14.17 -22.98 12.19
C ALA A 316 15.60 -23.55 12.27
N TRP A 317 15.75 -24.86 12.48
CA TRP A 317 17.05 -25.53 12.48
C TRP A 317 17.64 -25.67 11.07
N GLN A 318 16.85 -25.97 10.04
CA GLN A 318 17.34 -26.01 8.66
C GLN A 318 17.75 -24.62 8.16
N VAL A 319 17.10 -23.57 8.66
CA VAL A 319 17.47 -22.19 8.35
C VAL A 319 18.66 -21.76 9.19
N TRP A 320 18.62 -21.87 10.51
CA TRP A 320 19.58 -21.23 11.42
C TRP A 320 20.56 -22.18 12.13
N GLY A 321 20.36 -23.50 12.04
CA GLY A 321 21.17 -24.52 12.73
C GLY A 321 22.57 -24.68 12.14
N ASP A 322 22.74 -24.44 10.84
CA ASP A 322 24.06 -24.24 10.24
C ASP A 322 24.43 -22.76 10.34
N THR A 323 25.20 -22.40 11.38
CA THR A 323 25.82 -21.07 11.49
C THR A 323 26.76 -20.84 10.29
N GLN A 324 26.26 -20.16 9.27
CA GLN A 324 27.04 -19.74 8.09
C GLN A 324 27.56 -18.31 8.19
N TYR A 325 27.48 -17.66 9.36
CA TYR A 325 28.28 -16.47 9.65
C TYR A 325 29.76 -16.86 9.79
N ARG A 326 30.33 -17.49 8.76
CA ARG A 326 31.77 -17.54 8.57
C ARG A 326 32.15 -16.19 8.00
N THR A 327 32.24 -15.19 8.87
CA THR A 327 33.04 -14.02 8.55
C THR A 327 34.46 -14.54 8.49
N ASP A 328 34.97 -14.79 7.28
CA ASP A 328 36.39 -14.99 7.12
C ASP A 328 37.06 -13.63 7.33
N LEU A 329 37.25 -13.26 8.60
CA LEU A 329 38.07 -12.11 8.99
C LEU A 329 39.48 -12.21 8.40
N ARG A 330 39.86 -13.38 7.87
CA ARG A 330 41.14 -13.64 7.21
C ARG A 330 41.06 -13.59 5.68
N ARG A 331 40.09 -12.89 5.07
CA ARG A 331 40.19 -12.55 3.65
C ARG A 331 41.50 -11.79 3.42
N PRO A 332 42.46 -12.30 2.62
CA PRO A 332 43.77 -11.68 2.37
C PRO A 332 43.70 -10.40 1.51
N GLY A 333 42.70 -9.54 1.73
CA GLY A 333 42.49 -8.32 0.94
C GLY A 333 41.67 -7.22 1.64
N LEU A 334 40.98 -7.53 2.75
CA LEU A 334 40.37 -6.46 3.58
C LEU A 334 41.31 -5.98 4.71
N LEU A 335 42.31 -6.80 5.07
CA LEU A 335 43.37 -6.51 6.04
C LEU A 335 44.80 -6.65 5.47
N ALA A 336 44.96 -6.84 4.16
CA ALA A 336 46.24 -7.32 3.61
C ALA A 336 47.06 -6.30 2.82
N ASP A 337 46.74 -5.01 2.90
CA ASP A 337 47.67 -3.97 2.46
C ASP A 337 47.76 -2.86 3.49
N ALA A 338 48.31 -3.22 4.66
CA ALA A 338 48.68 -2.27 5.71
C ALA A 338 49.44 -1.04 5.17
N PRO A 339 50.35 -1.17 4.18
CA PRO A 339 50.92 -0.03 3.47
C PRO A 339 49.89 0.89 2.78
N ALA A 340 48.94 0.33 2.03
CA ALA A 340 47.89 1.12 1.37
C ALA A 340 46.95 1.80 2.38
N ILE A 341 46.58 1.11 3.47
CA ILE A 341 45.76 1.69 4.53
C ILE A 341 46.51 2.82 5.25
N ALA A 342 47.80 2.64 5.53
CA ALA A 342 48.66 3.68 6.11
C ALA A 342 48.91 4.85 5.14
N ALA A 343 48.90 4.62 3.83
CA ALA A 343 48.99 5.68 2.82
C ALA A 343 47.72 6.55 2.82
N VAL A 344 46.54 5.93 2.77
CA VAL A 344 45.24 6.63 2.84
C VAL A 344 45.09 7.37 4.18
N ALA A 345 45.51 6.77 5.30
CA ALA A 345 45.47 7.42 6.61
C ALA A 345 46.36 8.67 6.68
N ARG A 346 47.54 8.63 6.04
CA ARG A 346 48.45 9.80 5.94
C ARG A 346 47.89 10.88 5.03
N GLU A 347 47.29 10.51 3.90
CA GLU A 347 46.60 11.46 3.02
C GLU A 347 45.40 12.13 3.72
N ALA A 348 44.72 11.41 4.61
CA ALA A 348 43.65 11.93 5.44
C ALA A 348 44.13 12.80 6.63
N GLY A 349 45.45 12.97 6.82
CA GLY A 349 46.03 13.84 7.85
C GLY A 349 46.05 13.25 9.27
N LEU A 350 45.91 11.93 9.42
CA LEU A 350 46.03 11.27 10.72
C LEU A 350 47.47 11.34 11.23
N ALA A 351 47.62 11.43 12.56
CA ALA A 351 48.93 11.40 13.20
C ALA A 351 49.67 10.09 12.84
N PRO A 352 51.00 10.12 12.62
CA PRO A 352 51.77 8.95 12.18
C PRO A 352 51.61 7.72 13.07
N GLU A 353 51.44 7.96 14.38
CA GLU A 353 51.22 6.95 15.41
C GLU A 353 49.86 6.25 15.30
N ASP A 354 48.81 6.97 14.88
CA ASP A 354 47.48 6.39 14.66
C ASP A 354 47.41 5.63 13.34
N ALA A 355 48.05 6.15 12.27
CA ALA A 355 48.17 5.43 11.00
C ALA A 355 48.91 4.09 11.15
N GLN A 356 49.92 4.05 12.03
CA GLN A 356 50.70 2.84 12.32
C GLN A 356 49.89 1.83 13.14
N ARG A 357 49.03 2.26 14.07
CA ARG A 357 48.11 1.39 14.81
C ARG A 357 47.05 0.76 13.90
N VAL A 358 46.51 1.53 12.96
CA VAL A 358 45.54 1.04 11.97
C VAL A 358 46.17 -0.01 11.05
N GLY A 359 47.43 0.19 10.63
CA GLY A 359 48.17 -0.80 9.82
C GLY A 359 48.63 -2.05 10.57
N GLN A 360 48.51 -2.09 11.90
CA GLN A 360 48.87 -3.23 12.76
C GLN A 360 47.65 -3.94 13.36
N ALA A 361 46.42 -3.50 13.04
CA ALA A 361 45.21 -4.15 13.49
C ALA A 361 45.09 -5.55 12.84
N PRO A 362 44.83 -6.61 13.63
CA PRO A 362 44.88 -8.00 13.18
C PRO A 362 43.79 -8.38 12.17
#